data_AF-A0A7S1GME2-F1
#
_entry.id   AF-A0A7S1GME2-F1
#
_cell.length_a   1.000
_cell.length_b   1.000
_cell.length_c   1.000
_cell.angle_alpha   90.00
_cell.angle_beta   90.00
_cell.angle_gamma   90.00
#
_symmetry.space_group_name_H-M   'P 1'
#
loop_
_entity.id
_entity.type
_entity.pdbx_description
1 polymer ?
#
loop_
_entity_poly.entity_id
_entity_poly.type
_entity_poly.pdbx_seq_one_letter_code
_entity_poly.pdbx_strand_id
1 'polypeptide(L)'
;LEVCHGFQKELQMIDLPPNVGGMSADDIDSLCSNTKAIKQAIRDLQREVFTVNGNPLPPVQSRKELVVLLSQTLNSRSIFRTSRRKGQGLVRPSGKLPMPPPITGELDSEGFISSGNEGDTDGSGPNESVGSESMSKRKYKKRSFHLSTVDHLTRRLLLASSRTGQGGDAFFAVRDLFGDEDVEVVPSAQQPMYGRVARAATIEIVVKLATVTIKCHGSFDVYPKSLVGECEPLIQLHTTTSETIGLQ
;
A
#
# COMPACT_ATOMS: atom_id res chain seq x y z
N LEU A 1 12.55 27.36 21.21
CA LEU A 1 11.77 26.38 22.01
C LEU A 1 10.37 26.90 22.33
N GLU A 2 10.17 27.94 23.14
CA GLU A 2 8.80 28.47 23.43
C GLU A 2 8.02 28.86 22.17
N VAL A 3 8.68 29.54 21.22
CA VAL A 3 8.12 29.88 19.90
C VAL A 3 7.58 28.65 19.17
N CYS A 4 8.30 27.52 19.22
CA CYS A 4 7.91 26.27 18.58
C CYS A 4 6.65 25.66 19.22
N HIS A 5 6.51 25.75 20.55
CA HIS A 5 5.31 25.29 21.26
C HIS A 5 4.08 26.16 21.00
N GLY A 6 4.24 27.46 20.71
CA GLY A 6 3.15 28.32 20.26
C GLY A 6 2.56 27.82 18.94
N PHE A 7 3.40 27.74 17.91
CA PHE A 7 2.99 27.27 16.58
C PHE A 7 2.50 25.81 16.59
N GLN A 8 3.00 24.94 17.47
CA GLN A 8 2.55 23.54 17.55
C GLN A 8 1.02 23.41 17.77
N LYS A 9 0.39 24.33 18.51
CA LYS A 9 -1.07 24.32 18.71
C LYS A 9 -1.85 24.82 17.49
N GLU A 10 -1.34 25.83 16.80
CA GLU A 10 -1.97 26.34 15.58
C GLU A 10 -1.86 25.31 14.45
N LEU A 11 -0.68 24.69 14.30
CA LEU A 11 -0.39 23.64 13.32
C LEU A 11 -1.29 22.39 13.48
N GLN A 12 -1.77 22.10 14.69
CA GLN A 12 -2.71 21.01 14.95
C GLN A 12 -4.16 21.30 14.54
N MET A 13 -4.51 22.54 14.20
CA MET A 13 -5.88 22.94 13.83
C MET A 13 -6.01 23.40 12.36
N ILE A 14 -5.01 23.12 11.51
CA ILE A 14 -5.09 23.46 10.10
C ILE A 14 -5.91 22.39 9.37
N ASP A 15 -7.21 22.68 9.20
CA ASP A 15 -8.03 22.02 8.20
C ASP A 15 -7.54 22.46 6.81
N LEU A 16 -6.60 21.69 6.24
CA LEU A 16 -6.21 21.85 4.84
C LEU A 16 -7.45 21.66 3.96
N PRO A 17 -7.76 22.58 3.03
CA PRO A 17 -8.93 22.46 2.18
C PRO A 17 -8.87 21.15 1.37
N PRO A 18 -10.01 20.46 1.16
CA PRO A 18 -10.03 19.24 0.36
C PRO A 18 -9.48 19.57 -1.03
N ASN A 19 -8.34 18.97 -1.38
CA ASN A 19 -7.46 19.44 -2.45
C ASN A 19 -8.23 19.76 -3.73
N VAL A 20 -8.44 21.06 -3.98
CA VAL A 20 -9.33 21.59 -5.04
C VAL A 20 -8.69 21.44 -6.42
N GLY A 21 -7.42 21.02 -6.48
CA GLY A 21 -6.71 20.60 -7.69
C GLY A 21 -7.22 19.27 -8.23
N GLY A 22 -8.47 19.23 -8.68
CA GLY A 22 -8.98 18.17 -9.54
C GLY A 22 -8.28 18.24 -10.90
N MET A 23 -7.07 17.66 -10.98
CA MET A 23 -6.31 17.57 -12.23
C MET A 23 -7.21 17.03 -13.34
N SER A 24 -7.26 17.76 -14.45
CA SER A 24 -8.09 17.39 -15.59
C SER A 24 -7.63 16.07 -16.19
N ALA A 25 -8.48 15.44 -17.00
CA ALA A 25 -8.08 14.25 -17.76
C ALA A 25 -6.85 14.53 -18.63
N ASP A 26 -6.76 15.76 -19.17
CA ASP A 26 -5.68 16.21 -20.03
C ASP A 26 -4.33 16.36 -19.28
N ASP A 27 -4.36 16.81 -18.02
CA ASP A 27 -3.16 16.91 -17.18
C ASP A 27 -2.57 15.52 -16.85
N ILE A 28 -3.44 14.53 -16.60
CA ILE A 28 -3.04 13.14 -16.33
C ILE A 28 -2.38 12.55 -17.58
N ASP A 29 -2.95 12.80 -18.76
CA ASP A 29 -2.46 12.28 -20.03
C ASP A 29 -1.16 12.96 -20.47
N SER A 30 -0.99 14.25 -20.18
CA SER A 30 0.27 14.97 -20.31
C SER A 30 1.37 14.35 -19.44
N LEU A 31 1.10 14.12 -18.14
CA LEU A 31 2.05 13.48 -17.22
C LEU A 31 2.42 12.06 -17.68
N CYS A 32 1.43 11.30 -18.17
CA CYS A 32 1.60 9.94 -18.68
C CYS A 32 2.23 9.86 -20.09
N SER A 33 2.51 11.00 -20.71
CA SER A 33 3.29 11.14 -21.95
C SER A 33 4.74 11.57 -21.67
N ASN A 34 4.99 12.23 -20.55
CA ASN A 34 6.33 12.68 -20.16
C ASN A 34 7.19 11.51 -19.62
N THR A 35 8.10 11.01 -20.45
CA THR A 35 8.99 9.89 -20.10
C THR A 35 9.91 10.16 -18.90
N LYS A 36 10.25 11.42 -18.61
CA LYS A 36 11.03 11.77 -17.40
C LYS A 36 10.17 11.66 -16.14
N ALA A 37 8.93 12.16 -16.19
CA ALA A 37 7.98 12.06 -15.09
C ALA A 37 7.64 10.59 -14.76
N ILE A 38 7.39 9.75 -15.79
CA ILE A 38 7.14 8.32 -15.61
C ILE A 38 8.34 7.62 -14.97
N LYS A 39 9.57 7.91 -15.42
CA LYS A 39 10.79 7.35 -14.81
C LYS A 39 10.93 7.78 -13.34
N GLN A 40 10.58 9.01 -13.01
CA GLN A 40 10.57 9.49 -11.62
C GLN A 40 9.51 8.76 -10.78
N ALA A 41 8.26 8.74 -11.22
CA ALA A 41 7.16 8.05 -10.54
C ALA A 41 7.40 6.55 -10.31
N ILE A 42 8.12 5.87 -11.21
CA ILE A 42 8.57 4.48 -11.02
C ILE A 42 9.66 4.40 -9.93
N ARG A 43 10.62 5.33 -9.87
CA ARG A 43 11.63 5.38 -8.80
C ARG A 43 11.02 5.68 -7.43
N ASP A 44 9.97 6.50 -7.38
CA ASP A 44 9.25 6.78 -6.13
C ASP A 44 8.43 5.54 -5.70
N LEU A 45 7.70 4.92 -6.62
CA LEU A 45 6.98 3.65 -6.37
C LEU A 45 7.91 2.50 -5.93
N GLN A 46 9.19 2.50 -6.32
CA GLN A 46 10.20 1.54 -5.85
C GLN A 46 10.67 1.76 -4.41
N ARG A 47 10.53 2.97 -3.87
CA ARG A 47 10.89 3.33 -2.48
C ARG A 47 9.76 3.00 -1.50
N GLU A 48 8.58 2.72 -2.02
CA GLU A 48 7.33 2.67 -1.26
C GLU A 48 6.84 1.25 -1.06
N VAL A 49 6.13 1.01 0.04
CA VAL A 49 5.42 -0.26 0.25
C VAL A 49 4.06 -0.18 -0.44
N PHE A 50 3.98 -0.76 -1.63
CA PHE A 50 2.77 -0.83 -2.44
C PHE A 50 1.98 -2.13 -2.17
N THR A 51 0.68 -2.01 -1.89
CA THR A 51 -0.20 -3.15 -1.57
C THR A 51 -1.52 -3.12 -2.35
N VAL A 52 -2.05 -4.30 -2.67
CA VAL A 52 -3.40 -4.48 -3.26
C VAL A 52 -4.25 -5.39 -2.36
N ASN A 53 -5.35 -4.86 -1.81
CA ASN A 53 -6.17 -5.50 -0.78
C ASN A 53 -5.36 -6.05 0.40
N GLY A 54 -4.32 -5.29 0.82
CA GLY A 54 -3.41 -5.67 1.91
C GLY A 54 -2.34 -6.70 1.54
N ASN A 55 -2.28 -7.16 0.29
CA ASN A 55 -1.20 -8.02 -0.20
C ASN A 55 -0.07 -7.14 -0.75
N PRO A 56 1.16 -7.20 -0.21
CA PRO A 56 2.29 -6.44 -0.76
C PRO A 56 2.65 -6.96 -2.15
N LEU A 57 3.03 -6.05 -3.03
CA LEU A 57 3.48 -6.35 -4.39
C LEU A 57 5.00 -6.15 -4.53
N PRO A 58 5.67 -6.89 -5.43
CA PRO A 58 7.08 -6.71 -5.71
C PRO A 58 7.36 -5.31 -6.31
N PRO A 59 8.57 -4.76 -6.09
CA PRO A 59 8.97 -3.49 -6.69
C PRO A 59 9.03 -3.62 -8.22
N VAL A 60 8.51 -2.62 -8.93
CA VAL A 60 8.46 -2.60 -10.41
C VAL A 60 9.58 -1.73 -10.98
N GLN A 61 10.15 -2.14 -12.10
CA GLN A 61 11.22 -1.42 -12.82
C GLN A 61 10.71 -0.65 -14.03
N SER A 62 9.49 -0.93 -14.51
CA SER A 62 8.92 -0.24 -15.66
C SER A 62 7.39 -0.13 -15.61
N ARG A 63 6.85 0.85 -16.35
CA ARG A 63 5.39 0.98 -16.57
C ARG A 63 4.78 -0.28 -17.19
N LYS A 64 5.49 -0.95 -18.12
CA LYS A 64 4.99 -2.18 -18.77
C LYS A 64 4.85 -3.32 -17.77
N GLU A 65 5.84 -3.48 -16.90
CA GLU A 65 5.83 -4.45 -15.82
C GLU A 65 4.71 -4.14 -14.81
N LEU A 66 4.51 -2.86 -14.45
CA LEU A 66 3.41 -2.44 -13.59
C LEU A 66 2.03 -2.78 -14.17
N VAL A 67 1.80 -2.56 -15.46
CA VAL A 67 0.56 -2.96 -16.15
C VAL A 67 0.37 -4.49 -16.10
N VAL A 68 1.43 -5.28 -16.34
CA VAL A 68 1.37 -6.75 -16.26
C VAL A 68 1.07 -7.21 -14.84
N LEU A 69 1.78 -6.67 -13.84
CA LEU A 69 1.62 -7.01 -12.43
C LEU A 69 0.22 -6.65 -11.92
N LEU A 70 -0.28 -5.44 -12.23
CA LEU A 70 -1.64 -5.02 -11.92
C LEU A 70 -2.67 -5.92 -12.63
N SER A 71 -2.51 -6.21 -13.92
CA SER A 71 -3.41 -7.10 -14.65
C SER A 71 -3.44 -8.51 -14.04
N GLN A 72 -2.29 -9.11 -13.73
CA GLN A 72 -2.22 -10.41 -13.07
C GLN A 72 -2.86 -10.39 -11.68
N THR A 73 -2.56 -9.37 -10.88
CA THR A 73 -3.07 -9.19 -9.52
C THR A 73 -4.59 -9.02 -9.55
N LEU A 74 -5.11 -8.02 -10.29
CA LEU A 74 -6.53 -7.71 -10.42
C LEU A 74 -7.36 -8.90 -10.95
N ASN A 75 -6.80 -9.69 -11.88
CA ASN A 75 -7.46 -10.86 -12.45
C ASN A 75 -7.26 -12.16 -11.64
N SER A 76 -6.49 -12.12 -10.55
CA SER A 76 -6.29 -13.25 -9.65
C SER A 76 -7.51 -13.46 -8.76
N ARG A 77 -7.82 -14.73 -8.45
CA ARG A 77 -9.01 -15.07 -7.64
C ARG A 77 -8.86 -14.77 -6.14
N SER A 78 -7.69 -14.33 -5.68
CA SER A 78 -7.41 -14.05 -4.26
C SER A 78 -8.02 -12.73 -3.78
N ILE A 79 -8.07 -11.69 -4.63
CA ILE A 79 -8.52 -10.33 -4.26
C ILE A 79 -9.91 -10.28 -3.60
N PHE A 80 -10.83 -11.11 -4.07
CA PHE A 80 -12.21 -11.16 -3.56
C PHE A 80 -12.40 -12.13 -2.39
N ARG A 81 -11.37 -12.91 -2.03
CA ARG A 81 -11.31 -13.58 -0.73
C ARG A 81 -10.92 -12.53 0.29
N THR A 82 -11.88 -11.69 0.67
CA THR A 82 -11.79 -10.95 1.92
C THR A 82 -11.39 -11.94 2.98
N SER A 83 -10.22 -11.72 3.58
CA SER A 83 -9.80 -12.50 4.74
C SER A 83 -10.84 -12.21 5.81
N ARG A 84 -11.83 -13.11 5.94
CA ARG A 84 -12.60 -13.25 7.17
C ARG A 84 -11.53 -13.50 8.21
N ARG A 85 -11.13 -12.45 8.93
CA ARG A 85 -10.43 -12.55 10.21
C ARG A 85 -11.34 -13.40 11.08
N LYS A 86 -11.15 -14.71 10.97
CA LYS A 86 -11.84 -15.74 11.74
C LYS A 86 -11.56 -15.32 13.17
N GLY A 87 -12.60 -14.82 13.84
CA GLY A 87 -12.42 -14.05 15.06
C GLY A 87 -11.49 -14.81 15.99
N GLN A 88 -10.45 -14.14 16.47
CA GLN A 88 -9.72 -14.65 17.62
C GLN A 88 -10.79 -14.83 18.69
N GLY A 89 -11.14 -16.09 18.94
CA GLY A 89 -12.12 -16.43 19.95
C GLY A 89 -11.65 -15.81 21.24
N LEU A 90 -12.55 -15.06 21.89
CA LEU A 90 -12.29 -14.46 23.19
C LEU A 90 -12.22 -15.60 24.21
N VAL A 91 -11.08 -16.32 24.25
CA VAL A 91 -10.79 -17.34 25.27
C VAL A 91 -10.61 -16.58 26.57
N ARG A 92 -11.71 -16.42 27.31
CA ARG A 92 -11.70 -16.05 28.72
C ARG A 92 -10.85 -17.06 29.49
N PRO A 93 -9.69 -16.68 30.06
CA PRO A 93 -8.95 -17.58 30.93
C PRO A 93 -9.60 -17.51 32.32
N SER A 94 -10.44 -18.49 32.63
CA SER A 94 -11.04 -18.62 33.96
C SER A 94 -10.07 -19.24 34.96
N GLY A 95 -9.14 -18.42 35.47
CA GLY A 95 -8.62 -18.52 36.84
C GLY A 95 -7.50 -19.53 37.17
N LYS A 96 -6.78 -19.15 38.24
CA LYS A 96 -5.88 -19.91 39.13
C LYS A 96 -4.44 -20.21 38.66
N LEU A 97 -3.52 -19.57 39.39
CA LEU A 97 -2.10 -19.91 39.59
C LEU A 97 -1.95 -21.34 40.16
N PRO A 98 -0.82 -22.06 39.94
CA PRO A 98 0.40 -21.82 40.74
C PRO A 98 1.77 -21.97 40.01
N MET A 99 2.83 -21.38 40.61
CA MET A 99 4.27 -21.78 40.45
C MET A 99 4.56 -23.09 41.24
N PRO A 100 5.75 -23.76 41.22
CA PRO A 100 7.02 -23.57 40.48
C PRO A 100 7.25 -24.80 39.54
N PRO A 101 8.43 -25.45 39.27
CA PRO A 101 9.88 -25.22 39.53
C PRO A 101 10.77 -25.17 38.24
N PRO A 102 12.12 -25.13 38.32
CA PRO A 102 13.01 -24.93 37.15
C PRO A 102 13.86 -26.17 36.78
N ILE A 103 14.78 -25.98 35.82
CA ILE A 103 16.03 -26.71 35.49
C ILE A 103 16.12 -27.26 34.05
N THR A 104 17.31 -27.03 33.48
CA THR A 104 17.92 -27.33 32.17
C THR A 104 17.48 -28.56 31.37
N GLY A 105 17.56 -28.45 30.03
CA GLY A 105 17.74 -29.56 29.10
C GLY A 105 17.93 -29.08 27.66
N GLU A 106 19.12 -29.32 27.08
CA GLU A 106 19.28 -29.40 25.63
C GLU A 106 18.53 -30.63 25.11
N LEU A 107 18.01 -30.58 23.87
CA LEU A 107 18.12 -31.66 22.88
C LEU A 107 17.46 -31.28 21.55
N ASP A 108 18.00 -31.85 20.47
CA ASP A 108 17.55 -31.68 19.10
C ASP A 108 16.11 -32.18 18.86
N SER A 109 15.48 -31.64 17.82
CA SER A 109 14.42 -32.35 17.10
C SER A 109 14.34 -31.88 15.65
N GLU A 110 14.89 -32.71 14.75
CA GLU A 110 14.47 -32.70 13.36
C GLU A 110 12.96 -32.99 13.27
N GLY A 111 12.28 -32.32 12.34
CA GLY A 111 10.81 -32.30 12.33
C GLY A 111 10.22 -31.96 10.97
N PHE A 112 10.32 -32.93 10.05
CA PHE A 112 9.55 -33.04 8.81
C PHE A 112 8.18 -32.34 8.82
N ILE A 113 7.87 -31.61 7.75
CA ILE A 113 6.68 -31.91 6.93
C ILE A 113 6.92 -31.56 5.46
N SER A 114 6.93 -32.59 4.63
CA SER A 114 6.81 -32.51 3.17
C SER A 114 5.36 -32.29 2.77
N SER A 115 5.12 -31.56 1.68
CA SER A 115 4.06 -31.89 0.72
C SER A 115 4.30 -31.15 -0.60
N GLY A 116 4.98 -31.83 -1.53
CA GLY A 116 4.87 -31.49 -2.95
C GLY A 116 3.47 -31.82 -3.46
N ASN A 117 3.02 -31.11 -4.50
CA ASN A 117 1.77 -31.40 -5.21
C ASN A 117 2.03 -31.32 -6.71
N GLU A 118 2.68 -32.36 -7.23
CA GLU A 118 2.82 -32.61 -8.67
C GLU A 118 1.54 -33.29 -9.14
N GLY A 119 0.79 -32.59 -10.00
CA GLY A 119 -0.52 -33.02 -10.48
C GLY A 119 -0.49 -33.32 -11.97
N ASP A 120 0.22 -34.37 -12.36
CA ASP A 120 0.05 -34.97 -13.68
C ASP A 120 -1.32 -35.65 -13.76
N THR A 121 -2.03 -35.47 -14.88
CA THR A 121 -3.20 -36.28 -15.20
C THR A 121 -3.41 -36.35 -16.71
N ASP A 122 -2.55 -37.12 -17.39
CA ASP A 122 -2.91 -37.68 -18.68
C ASP A 122 -3.98 -38.77 -18.48
N GLY A 123 -5.00 -38.77 -19.33
CA GLY A 123 -6.21 -39.56 -19.14
C GLY A 123 -7.03 -39.72 -20.41
N SER A 124 -6.41 -40.25 -21.46
CA SER A 124 -7.10 -40.57 -22.72
C SER A 124 -7.92 -41.86 -22.57
N GLY A 125 -9.23 -41.78 -22.83
CA GLY A 125 -10.11 -42.95 -22.87
C GLY A 125 -11.55 -42.60 -23.26
N PRO A 126 -12.08 -43.11 -24.39
CA PRO A 126 -13.47 -42.90 -24.77
C PRO A 126 -14.37 -43.93 -24.06
N ASN A 127 -15.50 -43.50 -23.51
CA ASN A 127 -16.60 -44.40 -23.18
C ASN A 127 -17.94 -43.66 -23.25
N GLU A 128 -18.80 -44.10 -24.15
CA GLU A 128 -20.21 -43.70 -24.18
C GLU A 128 -20.93 -44.34 -22.98
N SER A 129 -21.61 -43.54 -22.16
CA SER A 129 -22.61 -44.07 -21.24
C SER A 129 -23.70 -43.04 -20.95
N VAL A 130 -24.92 -43.55 -20.86
CA VAL A 130 -26.18 -42.81 -20.86
C VAL A 130 -26.54 -42.33 -19.44
N GLY A 131 -27.11 -41.13 -19.35
CA GLY A 131 -28.02 -40.77 -18.26
C GLY A 131 -27.39 -40.58 -16.88
N SER A 132 -27.00 -39.35 -16.57
CA SER A 132 -26.89 -38.88 -15.18
C SER A 132 -27.23 -37.39 -15.10
N GLU A 133 -27.95 -37.03 -14.05
CA GLU A 133 -28.59 -35.73 -13.92
C GLU A 133 -27.59 -34.57 -13.99
N SER A 134 -27.94 -33.54 -14.75
CA SER A 134 -27.09 -32.39 -15.03
C SER A 134 -26.98 -31.44 -13.84
N MET A 135 -26.25 -31.90 -12.81
CA MET A 135 -25.65 -31.08 -11.76
C MET A 135 -24.98 -29.88 -12.43
N SER A 136 -25.70 -28.77 -12.44
CA SER A 136 -25.38 -27.60 -13.25
C SER A 136 -24.14 -26.95 -12.69
N LYS A 137 -22.97 -27.37 -13.22
CA LYS A 137 -21.66 -26.79 -12.95
C LYS A 137 -21.72 -25.30 -13.27
N ARG A 138 -22.06 -24.49 -12.27
CA ARG A 138 -22.21 -23.03 -12.39
C ARG A 138 -20.88 -22.50 -12.91
N LYS A 139 -20.84 -22.18 -14.20
CA LYS A 139 -19.66 -21.61 -14.86
C LYS A 139 -19.44 -20.25 -14.21
N TYR A 140 -18.59 -20.20 -13.19
CA TYR A 140 -18.19 -18.96 -12.52
C TYR A 140 -17.53 -18.08 -13.58
N LYS A 141 -18.30 -17.14 -14.15
CA LYS A 141 -17.85 -16.18 -15.16
C LYS A 141 -16.67 -15.42 -14.55
N LYS A 142 -15.44 -15.77 -14.98
CA LYS A 142 -14.21 -15.14 -14.49
C LYS A 142 -14.33 -13.67 -14.84
N ARG A 143 -14.54 -12.82 -13.83
CA ARG A 143 -14.50 -11.37 -14.01
C ARG A 143 -13.06 -11.03 -14.37
N SER A 144 -12.85 -10.61 -15.60
CA SER A 144 -11.59 -10.04 -16.05
C SER A 144 -11.74 -8.53 -16.09
N PHE A 145 -10.80 -7.80 -15.49
CA PHE A 145 -10.69 -6.36 -15.68
C PHE A 145 -10.32 -6.08 -17.14
N HIS A 146 -10.97 -5.08 -17.74
CA HIS A 146 -10.61 -4.62 -19.07
C HIS A 146 -9.23 -3.95 -19.04
N LEU A 147 -8.45 -4.10 -20.13
CA LEU A 147 -7.11 -3.53 -20.21
C LEU A 147 -7.11 -2.00 -20.02
N SER A 148 -8.13 -1.32 -20.55
CA SER A 148 -8.36 0.12 -20.34
C SER A 148 -8.48 0.50 -18.85
N THR A 149 -9.13 -0.33 -18.04
CA THR A 149 -9.23 -0.14 -16.59
C THR A 149 -7.86 -0.30 -15.91
N VAL A 150 -7.07 -1.29 -16.34
CA VAL A 150 -5.71 -1.50 -15.81
C VAL A 150 -4.78 -0.36 -16.21
N ASP A 151 -4.85 0.11 -17.46
CA ASP A 151 -4.10 1.27 -17.93
C ASP A 151 -4.49 2.54 -17.19
N HIS A 152 -5.78 2.80 -17.00
CA HIS A 152 -6.26 3.95 -16.23
C HIS A 152 -5.77 3.90 -14.78
N LEU A 153 -5.89 2.74 -14.11
CA LEU A 153 -5.36 2.55 -12.76
C LEU A 153 -3.84 2.75 -12.71
N THR A 154 -3.11 2.29 -13.73
CA THR A 154 -1.66 2.50 -13.84
C THR A 154 -1.32 3.99 -13.93
N ARG A 155 -2.06 4.78 -14.72
CA ARG A 155 -1.88 6.24 -14.81
C ARG A 155 -2.11 6.91 -13.46
N ARG A 156 -3.21 6.57 -12.78
CA ARG A 156 -3.55 7.14 -11.47
C ARG A 156 -2.57 6.71 -10.38
N LEU A 157 -2.06 5.48 -10.41
CA LEU A 157 -1.01 4.99 -9.50
C LEU A 157 0.33 5.72 -9.70
N LEU A 158 0.76 5.97 -10.94
CA LEU A 158 1.98 6.74 -11.21
C LEU A 158 1.84 8.21 -10.78
N LEU A 159 0.66 8.81 -10.91
CA LEU A 159 0.37 10.12 -10.33
C LEU A 159 0.42 10.05 -8.80
N ALA A 160 -0.18 9.03 -8.20
CA ALA A 160 -0.23 8.83 -6.76
C ALA A 160 1.16 8.67 -6.13
N SER A 161 2.09 7.91 -6.76
CA SER A 161 3.48 7.78 -6.30
C SER A 161 4.32 9.04 -6.52
N SER A 162 3.99 9.87 -7.51
CA SER A 162 4.67 11.18 -7.67
C SER A 162 4.38 12.16 -6.53
N ARG A 163 3.28 11.95 -5.77
CA ARG A 163 2.89 12.79 -4.61
C ARG A 163 3.50 12.33 -3.27
N THR A 164 4.19 11.20 -3.25
CA THR A 164 4.85 10.61 -2.09
C THR A 164 6.39 10.67 -2.16
N GLY A 165 6.94 11.29 -3.20
CA GLY A 165 8.37 11.58 -3.35
C GLY A 165 8.92 12.61 -2.35
N GLN A 166 10.02 13.29 -2.71
CA GLN A 166 10.65 14.30 -1.82
C GLN A 166 9.65 15.42 -1.48
N GLY A 167 9.42 15.63 -0.18
CA GLY A 167 8.44 16.58 0.37
C GLY A 167 6.97 16.21 0.16
N GLY A 168 6.63 15.61 -0.99
CA GLY A 168 5.28 15.15 -1.32
C GLY A 168 4.20 16.21 -1.14
N ASP A 169 3.01 15.80 -0.70
CA ASP A 169 1.93 16.73 -0.33
C ASP A 169 2.31 17.65 0.85
N ALA A 170 3.24 17.23 1.74
CA ALA A 170 3.67 18.04 2.87
C ALA A 170 4.51 19.26 2.46
N PHE A 171 5.17 19.21 1.29
CA PHE A 171 5.88 20.36 0.72
C PHE A 171 4.96 21.57 0.59
N PHE A 172 3.76 21.39 0.05
CA PHE A 172 2.79 22.48 -0.14
C PHE A 172 2.27 23.01 1.20
N ALA A 173 1.93 22.14 2.14
CA ALA A 173 1.49 22.56 3.48
C ALA A 173 2.58 23.36 4.21
N VAL A 174 3.83 22.89 4.20
CA VAL A 174 4.96 23.59 4.83
C VAL A 174 5.28 24.91 4.12
N ARG A 175 5.19 24.94 2.78
CA ARG A 175 5.35 26.16 2.00
C ARG A 175 4.33 27.22 2.39
N ASP A 176 3.06 26.86 2.47
CA ASP A 176 1.97 27.77 2.85
C ASP A 176 2.13 28.30 4.29
N LEU A 177 2.79 27.53 5.17
CA LEU A 177 2.98 27.87 6.58
C LEU A 177 4.26 28.66 6.89
N PHE A 178 5.35 28.36 6.19
CA PHE A 178 6.69 28.86 6.49
C PHE A 178 7.30 29.70 5.35
N GLY A 179 6.57 29.91 4.25
CA GLY A 179 6.92 30.88 3.20
C GLY A 179 8.15 30.52 2.36
N ASP A 180 8.45 29.23 2.17
CA ASP A 180 9.63 28.69 1.46
C ASP A 180 11.03 29.00 2.05
N GLU A 181 11.22 29.99 2.93
CA GLU A 181 12.56 30.57 3.13
C GLU A 181 13.53 29.73 3.98
N ASP A 182 13.12 29.24 5.17
CA ASP A 182 14.07 28.68 6.16
C ASP A 182 13.94 27.18 6.47
N VAL A 183 12.93 26.48 5.94
CA VAL A 183 12.65 25.07 6.29
C VAL A 183 12.77 24.11 5.11
N GLU A 184 13.14 22.86 5.40
CA GLU A 184 13.20 21.75 4.44
C GLU A 184 12.30 20.59 4.88
N VAL A 185 11.56 20.02 3.92
CA VAL A 185 10.67 18.87 4.14
C VAL A 185 11.34 17.60 3.66
N VAL A 186 11.78 16.78 4.62
CA VAL A 186 12.46 15.51 4.36
C VAL A 186 11.46 14.37 4.61
N PRO A 187 11.32 13.36 3.73
CA PRO A 187 10.54 12.16 4.06
C PRO A 187 11.07 11.54 5.35
N SER A 188 10.19 11.26 6.34
CA SER A 188 10.62 10.77 7.65
C SER A 188 11.45 9.50 7.48
N ALA A 189 12.74 9.59 7.75
CA ALA A 189 13.64 8.46 7.60
C ALA A 189 13.24 7.36 8.59
N GLN A 190 13.46 6.10 8.23
CA GLN A 190 13.31 4.99 9.16
C GLN A 190 14.46 4.97 10.18
N GLN A 191 14.57 6.00 11.03
CA GLN A 191 15.42 5.93 12.20
C GLN A 191 14.82 4.90 13.17
N PRO A 192 15.55 3.83 13.55
CA PRO A 192 15.09 2.85 14.52
C PRO A 192 15.25 3.37 15.96
N MET A 193 14.86 4.62 16.21
CA MET A 193 14.85 5.22 17.54
C MET A 193 13.58 4.77 18.29
N TYR A 194 13.78 3.95 19.32
CA TYR A 194 12.77 3.58 20.33
C TYR A 194 11.47 2.92 19.81
N GLY A 195 11.59 1.87 19.01
CA GLY A 195 10.56 0.83 18.88
C GLY A 195 9.28 1.20 18.12
N ARG A 196 9.11 2.45 17.69
CA ARG A 196 8.13 2.81 16.65
C ARG A 196 8.80 2.74 15.28
N VAL A 197 8.45 1.72 14.50
CA VAL A 197 8.80 1.66 13.08
C VAL A 197 8.06 2.77 12.35
N ALA A 198 8.75 3.87 12.07
CA ALA A 198 8.26 4.89 11.14
C ALA A 198 7.96 4.19 9.81
N ARG A 199 6.71 4.30 9.35
CA ARG A 199 6.31 3.66 8.09
C ARG A 199 6.89 4.51 6.96
N ALA A 200 7.68 3.87 6.09
CA ALA A 200 7.97 4.41 4.77
C ALA A 200 6.65 4.78 4.09
N ALA A 201 6.68 5.71 3.13
CA ALA A 201 5.47 6.05 2.40
C ALA A 201 4.83 4.77 1.80
N THR A 202 3.52 4.64 1.97
CA THR A 202 2.78 3.43 1.57
C THR A 202 1.65 3.78 0.64
N ILE A 203 1.50 2.99 -0.42
CA ILE A 203 0.33 3.05 -1.29
C ILE A 203 -0.56 1.82 -1.05
N GLU A 204 -1.80 2.04 -0.64
CA GLU A 204 -2.83 1.00 -0.51
C GLU A 204 -3.84 1.12 -1.65
N ILE A 205 -3.95 0.10 -2.49
CA ILE A 205 -5.06 -0.07 -3.43
C ILE A 205 -6.09 -1.01 -2.83
N VAL A 206 -7.30 -0.50 -2.60
CA VAL A 206 -8.46 -1.24 -2.13
C VAL A 206 -9.44 -1.46 -3.28
N VAL A 207 -9.43 -2.66 -3.85
CA VAL A 207 -10.32 -3.12 -4.90
C VAL A 207 -11.60 -3.69 -4.29
N LYS A 208 -12.73 -3.05 -4.58
CA LYS A 208 -14.09 -3.51 -4.25
C LYS A 208 -14.83 -3.90 -5.54
N LEU A 209 -16.06 -4.37 -5.40
CA LEU A 209 -16.88 -4.90 -6.51
C LEU A 209 -17.10 -3.93 -7.69
N ALA A 210 -17.19 -2.63 -7.42
CA ALA A 210 -17.49 -1.58 -8.39
C ALA A 210 -16.62 -0.32 -8.22
N THR A 211 -15.58 -0.37 -7.37
CA THR A 211 -14.69 0.78 -7.12
C THR A 211 -13.28 0.32 -6.82
N VAL A 212 -12.29 1.10 -7.23
CA VAL A 212 -10.91 0.99 -6.75
C VAL A 212 -10.56 2.25 -5.98
N THR A 213 -10.18 2.12 -4.72
CA THR A 213 -9.69 3.24 -3.91
C THR A 213 -8.17 3.17 -3.84
N ILE A 214 -7.48 4.21 -4.30
CA ILE A 214 -6.04 4.40 -4.07
C ILE A 214 -5.91 5.26 -2.81
N LYS A 215 -5.01 4.89 -1.89
CA LYS A 215 -4.59 5.74 -0.79
C LYS A 215 -3.08 5.87 -0.78
N CYS A 216 -2.59 7.08 -0.55
CA CYS A 216 -1.20 7.33 -0.23
C CYS A 216 -1.11 7.80 1.21
N HIS A 217 -0.15 7.25 1.96
CA HIS A 217 0.19 7.69 3.30
C HIS A 217 1.66 8.10 3.31
N GLY A 218 1.93 9.35 3.68
CA GLY A 218 3.28 9.89 3.81
C GLY A 218 3.57 10.32 5.24
N SER A 219 4.84 10.27 5.61
CA SER A 219 5.36 10.87 6.84
C SER A 219 6.55 11.74 6.44
N PHE A 220 6.56 12.97 6.93
CA PHE A 220 7.58 13.96 6.61
C PHE A 220 8.04 14.68 7.87
N ASP A 221 9.35 14.88 7.97
CA ASP A 221 10.02 15.59 9.04
C ASP A 221 10.46 16.96 8.49
N VAL A 222 10.18 18.03 9.23
CA VAL A 222 10.49 19.41 8.82
C VAL A 222 11.63 19.93 9.67
N TYR A 223 12.70 20.36 9.03
CA TYR A 223 13.92 20.86 9.67
C TYR A 223 14.21 22.31 9.25
N PRO A 224 14.98 23.09 10.02
CA PRO A 224 15.66 24.27 9.48
C PRO A 224 16.64 23.80 8.38
N LYS A 225 16.68 24.46 7.23
CA LYS A 225 17.55 24.09 6.08
C LYS A 225 19.02 23.96 6.47
N SER A 226 19.48 24.81 7.39
CA SER A 226 20.87 24.81 7.88
C SER A 226 21.22 23.69 8.85
N LEU A 227 20.24 22.93 9.35
CA LEU A 227 20.40 21.94 10.42
C LEU A 227 19.77 20.57 10.08
N VAL A 228 19.55 20.29 8.79
CA VAL A 228 19.00 19.01 8.30
C VAL A 228 19.94 17.87 8.69
N GLY A 229 19.48 16.98 9.57
CA GLY A 229 20.29 15.87 10.10
C GLY A 229 21.22 16.22 11.27
N GLU A 230 21.31 17.50 11.66
CA GLU A 230 22.09 17.96 12.83
C GLU A 230 21.22 18.21 14.07
N CYS A 231 19.90 18.35 13.90
CA CYS A 231 18.94 18.59 14.97
C CYS A 231 17.73 17.63 14.91
N GLU A 232 16.87 17.66 15.93
CA GLU A 232 15.54 17.03 15.89
C GLU A 232 14.57 17.85 15.00
N PRO A 233 13.58 17.21 14.36
CA PRO A 233 12.64 17.92 13.49
C PRO A 233 11.75 18.90 14.28
N LEU A 234 11.49 20.06 13.69
CA LEU A 234 10.61 21.11 14.22
C LEU A 234 9.16 20.62 14.32
N ILE A 235 8.71 19.90 13.30
CA ILE A 235 7.40 19.27 13.22
C ILE A 235 7.49 18.01 12.36
N GLN A 236 6.72 16.99 12.74
CA GLN A 236 6.46 15.81 11.93
C GLN A 236 5.03 15.89 11.37
N LEU A 237 4.90 15.74 10.06
CA LEU A 237 3.65 15.82 9.32
C LEU A 237 3.29 14.44 8.77
N HIS A 238 2.04 14.02 8.98
CA HIS A 238 1.50 12.81 8.37
C HIS A 238 0.45 13.19 7.33
N THR A 239 0.72 12.91 6.07
CA THR A 239 -0.24 13.13 4.99
C THR A 239 -1.01 11.85 4.70
N THR A 240 -2.28 11.98 4.36
CA THR A 240 -3.08 10.88 3.82
C THR A 240 -3.96 11.43 2.73
N THR A 241 -3.79 10.91 1.52
CA THR A 241 -4.65 11.21 0.39
C THR A 241 -5.38 9.96 -0.06
N SER A 242 -6.60 10.13 -0.54
CA SER A 242 -7.42 9.03 -1.04
C SER A 242 -8.17 9.46 -2.28
N GLU A 243 -8.14 8.59 -3.28
CA GLU A 243 -8.85 8.72 -4.53
C GLU A 243 -9.74 7.49 -4.71
N THR A 244 -10.98 7.65 -5.19
CA THR A 244 -11.86 6.52 -5.52
C THR A 244 -12.30 6.58 -6.97
N ILE A 245 -11.94 5.56 -7.72
CA ILE A 245 -12.22 5.36 -9.14
C ILE A 245 -13.43 4.40 -9.25
N GLY A 246 -14.46 4.80 -9.98
CA GLY A 246 -15.59 3.93 -10.32
C GLY A 246 -15.21 2.91 -11.40
N LEU A 247 -15.60 1.65 -11.21
CA LEU A 247 -15.49 0.60 -12.23
C LEU A 247 -16.81 0.54 -13.00
N GLN A 248 -16.79 0.99 -14.26
CA GLN A 248 -17.89 0.84 -15.22
C GLN A 248 -17.82 -0.53 -15.91
#